data_AF-A0A1Y5FKI2-F1
#
_entry.id   AF-A0A1Y5FKI2-F1
#
_cell.length_a   1.000
_cell.length_b   1.000
_cell.length_c   1.000
_cell.angle_alpha   90.00
_cell.angle_beta   90.00
_cell.angle_gamma   90.00
#
_symmetry.space_group_name_H-M   'P 1'
#
loop_
_entity.id
_entity.type
_entity.pdbx_description
1 polymer ?
#
loop_
_entity_poly.entity_id
_entity_poly.type
_entity_poly.pdbx_seq_one_letter_code
_entity_poly.pdbx_strand_id
1 'polypeptide(L)' 'MSGESIYASEMVAKAWQEAEARAEMDGDVMGRAVIQAVVERYLKYRSITDVAQELEYLVEAMDDDEPVVTRGC' A
#
# COMPACT_ATOMS: atom_id res chain seq x y z
N MET A 1 10.40 -2.30 12.02
CA MET A 1 9.01 -2.25 11.50
C MET A 1 8.06 -2.17 12.68
N SER A 2 7.15 -1.19 12.69
CA SER A 2 6.11 -1.10 13.73
C SER A 2 5.09 -2.23 13.56
N GLY A 3 4.32 -2.54 14.61
CA GLY A 3 3.31 -3.62 14.54
C GLY A 3 2.25 -3.40 13.45
N GLU A 4 1.96 -2.14 13.14
CA GLU A 4 1.05 -1.74 12.07
C GLU A 4 1.56 -2.12 10.68
N SER A 5 2.87 -1.98 10.44
CA SER A 5 3.49 -2.35 9.15
C SER A 5 3.44 -3.86 8.92
N ILE A 6 3.68 -4.66 9.97
CA ILE A 6 3.59 -6.13 9.91
C ILE A 6 2.14 -6.53 9.60
N TYR A 7 1.18 -6.02 10.36
CA TYR A 7 -0.24 -6.34 10.16
C TYR A 7 -0.75 -5.92 8.78
N ALA A 8 -0.36 -4.74 8.29
CA ALA A 8 -0.70 -4.29 6.94
C ALA A 8 -0.13 -5.23 5.87
N SER A 9 1.11 -5.68 6.03
CA SER A 9 1.74 -6.65 5.12
C SER A 9 0.98 -7.99 5.10
N GLU A 10 0.54 -8.48 6.27
CA GLU A 10 -0.25 -9.71 6.37
C GLU A 10 -1.61 -9.57 5.67
N MET A 11 -2.29 -8.43 5.82
CA MET A 11 -3.55 -8.15 5.14
C MET A 11 -3.39 -8.14 3.61
N VAL A 12 -2.34 -7.51 3.10
CA VAL A 12 -2.03 -7.47 1.67
C VAL A 12 -1.71 -8.87 1.15
N ALA A 13 -0.86 -9.63 1.84
CA ALA A 13 -0.53 -11.00 1.45
C ALA A 13 -1.77 -11.90 1.37
N LYS A 14 -2.69 -11.77 2.33
CA LYS A 14 -3.96 -12.50 2.32
C LYS A 14 -4.83 -12.15 1.10
N ALA A 15 -4.89 -10.88 0.73
CA ALA A 15 -5.66 -10.44 -0.44
C ALA A 15 -5.13 -11.08 -1.74
N TRP A 16 -3.81 -11.24 -1.88
CA TRP A 16 -3.22 -11.95 -3.02
C TRP A 16 -3.50 -13.45 -3.00
N GLN A 17 -3.38 -14.10 -1.84
CA GLN A 17 -3.73 -15.52 -1.71
C GLN A 17 -5.19 -15.80 -2.11
N GLU A 18 -6.11 -14.91 -1.73
CA GLU A 18 -7.52 -15.03 -2.12
C GLU A 18 -7.74 -14.85 -3.62
N ALA A 19 -6.94 -14.01 -4.28
CA ALA A 19 -6.98 -13.83 -5.74
C ALA A 19 -6.38 -15.03 -6.48
N GLU A 20 -5.21 -15.54 -6.04
CA GLU A 20 -4.56 -16.71 -6.64
C GLU A 20 -5.42 -17.98 -6.52
N ALA A 21 -6.23 -18.09 -5.47
CA ALA A 21 -7.16 -19.20 -5.29
C ALA A 21 -8.33 -19.20 -6.30
N ARG A 22 -8.51 -18.13 -7.07
CA ARG A 22 -9.60 -17.95 -8.03
C ARG A 22 -9.03 -17.84 -9.44
N ALA A 23 -9.27 -18.85 -10.27
CA ALA A 23 -8.72 -18.93 -11.62
C ALA A 23 -9.16 -17.78 -12.55
N GLU A 24 -10.24 -17.09 -12.20
CA GLU A 24 -10.77 -15.93 -12.92
C GLU A 24 -10.12 -14.59 -12.51
N MET A 25 -9.28 -14.57 -11.48
CA MET A 25 -8.64 -13.36 -10.99
C MET A 25 -7.19 -13.26 -11.48
N ASP A 26 -6.81 -12.06 -11.89
CA ASP A 26 -5.44 -11.72 -12.28
C ASP A 26 -4.74 -10.98 -11.13
N GLY A 27 -3.53 -11.42 -10.78
CA GLY A 27 -2.78 -10.88 -9.65
C GLY A 27 -2.37 -9.42 -9.81
N ASP A 28 -2.04 -8.98 -11.03
CA ASP A 28 -1.67 -7.59 -11.32
C ASP A 28 -2.92 -6.68 -11.23
N VAL A 29 -4.05 -7.15 -11.73
CA VAL A 29 -5.34 -6.44 -11.61
C VAL A 29 -5.75 -6.33 -10.14
N MET A 30 -5.60 -7.40 -9.35
CA MET A 30 -5.86 -7.36 -7.91
C MET A 30 -4.96 -6.35 -7.22
N GLY A 31 -3.66 -6.33 -7.54
CA GLY A 31 -2.73 -5.40 -6.94
C GLY A 31 -3.06 -3.94 -7.22
N ARG A 32 -3.44 -3.62 -8.46
CA ARG A 32 -3.94 -2.29 -8.81
C ARG A 32 -5.21 -1.94 -8.04
N ALA A 33 -6.14 -2.87 -7.89
CA ALA A 33 -7.37 -2.65 -7.14
C ALA A 33 -7.12 -2.36 -5.65
N VAL A 34 -6.16 -3.06 -5.03
CA VAL A 34 -5.76 -2.81 -3.64
C VAL A 34 -5.18 -1.40 -3.46
N ILE A 35 -4.25 -1.00 -4.34
CA ILE A 35 -3.67 0.35 -4.32
C ILE A 35 -4.78 1.41 -4.49
N GLN A 36 -5.70 1.20 -5.44
CA GLN A 36 -6.81 2.11 -5.66
C GLN A 36 -7.70 2.25 -4.42
N ALA A 37 -8.05 1.14 -3.76
CA ALA A 37 -8.88 1.17 -2.55
C ALA A 37 -8.23 1.96 -1.40
N VAL A 38 -6.89 1.86 -1.27
CA VAL A 38 -6.12 2.66 -0.31
C VAL A 38 -6.16 4.14 -0.68
N VAL A 39 -5.87 4.49 -1.94
CA VAL A 39 -5.91 5.88 -2.43
C VAL A 39 -7.30 6.51 -2.22
N GLU A 40 -8.37 5.79 -2.55
CA GLU A 40 -9.75 6.24 -2.33
C GLU A 40 -10.04 6.54 -0.84
N ARG A 41 -9.40 5.82 0.09
CA ARG A 41 -9.52 6.09 1.52
C ARG A 41 -8.83 7.41 1.91
N TYR A 42 -7.62 7.66 1.40
CA TYR A 42 -6.86 8.88 1.67
C TYR A 42 -7.50 10.13 1.08
N LEU A 43 -8.08 10.02 -0.12
CA LEU A 43 -8.78 11.12 -0.78
C LEU A 43 -10.00 11.65 -0.02
N LYS A 44 -10.45 10.94 1.03
CA LYS A 44 -11.48 11.45 1.96
C LYS A 44 -10.97 12.57 2.88
N TYR A 45 -9.67 12.70 3.07
CA TYR A 45 -9.06 13.65 4.02
C TYR A 45 -7.73 14.27 3.55
N ARG A 46 -7.23 13.93 2.37
CA ARG A 46 -6.06 14.54 1.72
C ARG A 46 -6.36 14.91 0.28
N SER A 47 -5.61 15.86 -0.28
CA SER A 47 -5.71 16.18 -1.70
C SER A 47 -5.05 15.11 -2.57
N ILE A 48 -5.42 15.07 -3.86
CA ILE A 48 -4.79 14.15 -4.81
C ILE A 48 -3.28 14.38 -4.94
N THR A 49 -2.82 15.63 -4.85
CA THR A 49 -1.41 15.99 -4.90
C THR A 49 -0.66 15.44 -3.69
N ASP A 50 -1.22 15.58 -2.49
CA ASP A 50 -0.59 15.07 -1.27
C ASP A 50 -0.47 13.54 -1.31
N VAL A 51 -1.49 12.85 -1.83
CA VAL A 51 -1.47 11.38 -1.96
C VAL A 51 -0.43 10.94 -2.99
N ALA A 52 -0.32 11.64 -4.12
CA ALA A 52 0.68 11.31 -5.14
C ALA A 52 2.11 11.46 -4.60
N GLN A 53 2.39 12.56 -3.91
CA GLN A 53 3.71 12.82 -3.29
C GLN A 53 4.04 11.80 -2.20
N GLU A 54 3.08 11.43 -1.36
CA GLU A 54 3.27 10.41 -0.33
C GLU A 54 3.59 9.04 -0.95
N LEU A 55 2.89 8.64 -2.01
CA LEU A 55 3.15 7.37 -2.69
C LEU A 55 4.53 7.35 -3.36
N GLU A 56 4.93 8.45 -4.00
CA GLU A 56 6.27 8.62 -4.58
C GLU A 56 7.34 8.47 -3.49
N TYR A 57 7.20 9.19 -2.37
CA TYR A 57 8.11 9.08 -1.23
C TYR A 57 8.20 7.66 -0.67
N LEU A 58 7.06 6.96 -0.50
CA LEU A 58 7.05 5.59 0.02
C LEU A 58 7.75 4.60 -0.93
N VAL A 59 7.62 4.80 -2.25
CA VAL A 59 8.30 3.96 -3.25
C VAL A 59 9.80 4.23 -3.24
N GLU A 60 10.21 5.50 -3.21
CA GLU A 60 11.63 5.87 -3.12
C GLU A 60 12.27 5.35 -1.83
N ALA A 61 11.56 5.46 -0.69
CA ALA A 61 12.03 4.98 0.60
C ALA A 61 12.13 3.44 0.70
N MET A 62 11.56 2.68 -0.23
CA MET A 62 11.75 1.23 -0.32
C MET A 62 13.04 0.84 -1.06
N ASP A 63 13.58 1.73 -1.90
CA ASP A 63 14.86 1.55 -2.57
C ASP A 63 16.05 1.91 -1.65
N ASP A 64 15.81 2.79 -0.67
CA ASP A 64 16.77 3.09 0.39
C ASP A 64 16.72 2.03 1.51
N ASP A 65 17.86 1.39 1.80
CA ASP A 65 18.05 0.43 2.91
C ASP A 65 17.83 1.06 4.32
N GLU A 66 17.55 2.36 4.42
CA GLU A 66 17.28 3.07 5.67
C GLU A 66 15.78 3.30 5.90
N PRO A 67 15.15 2.64 6.89
CA PRO A 67 13.73 2.82 7.17
C PRO A 67 13.50 4.19 7.80
N VAL A 68 13.19 5.20 6.99
CA VAL A 68 12.79 6.52 7.48
C VAL A 68 11.32 6.49 7.88
N VAL A 69 11.05 5.86 9.02
CA VAL A 69 9.82 6.14 9.77
C VAL A 69 10.01 7.52 10.40
N THR A 70 9.68 8.59 9.66
CA THR A 70 9.53 9.90 10.27
C THR A 70 8.37 9.81 11.27
N ARG A 71 8.73 9.65 12.55
CA ARG A 71 7.84 9.81 13.69
C ARG A 71 7.08 11.11 13.52
N GLY A 72 5.74 11.01 13.57
CA GLY A 72 4.86 12.16 13.62
C GLY A 72 5.37 13.19 14.61
N CYS A 73 5.67 14.37 14.07
CA CYS A 73 5.80 15.63 14.78
C CYS A 73 4.74 16.55 14.16
#